data_AF-A0A7K3L0G1-F1
#
_entry.id   AF-A0A7K3L0G1-F1
#
_cell.length_a   1.000
_cell.length_b   1.000
_cell.length_c   1.000
_cell.angle_alpha   90.00
_cell.angle_beta   90.00
_cell.angle_gamma   90.00
#
_symmetry.space_group_name_H-M   'P 1'
#
loop_
_entity.id
_entity.type
_entity.pdbx_description
1 polymer ?
#
loop_
_entity_poly.entity_id
_entity_poly.type
_entity_poly.pdbx_seq_one_letter_code
_entity_poly.pdbx_strand_id
1 'polypeptide(L)'
;MSFTCFDKFKRVLDGIPDEGDRKTMALAIIEYGLTGADPGFCYPLSAIFEAVREDIDNSRDARENNKGGRPRGSKTKRKATAAPPADAGEVSAAGENGGSENQKPPFSEGGTPVSENGNPSQSKPGQTIPCQDNPLPPSEGSFAVMCLGALNEELGRDYTHLPAPCARTLRQAQGRHTVEEVRAMVAYKRDEWRGTQFAKALTPNTLFSPDHFEQYMAQAAGHREEESRYAAYD
;
A
#
# COMPACT_ATOMS: atom_id res chain seq x y z
N MET A 1 2.60 17.55 10.57
CA MET A 1 2.07 17.11 9.26
C MET A 1 0.98 16.10 9.52
N SER A 2 -0.22 16.30 8.98
CA SER A 2 -1.35 15.39 9.17
C SER A 2 -1.82 14.86 7.81
N PHE A 3 -1.89 13.54 7.67
CA PHE A 3 -2.62 12.88 6.60
C PHE A 3 -4.08 12.76 7.05
N THR A 4 -5.02 13.23 6.23
CA THR A 4 -6.44 13.14 6.55
C THR A 4 -6.96 11.80 6.04
N CYS A 5 -7.31 10.91 6.97
CA CYS A 5 -7.99 9.67 6.65
C CYS A 5 -9.50 9.93 6.61
N PHE A 6 -10.18 9.51 5.54
CA PHE A 6 -11.61 9.71 5.38
C PHE A 6 -12.40 8.45 5.72
N ASP A 7 -13.59 8.59 6.31
CA ASP A 7 -14.46 7.45 6.68
C ASP A 7 -14.84 6.57 5.48
N LYS A 8 -14.84 7.15 4.28
CA LYS A 8 -15.12 6.40 3.05
C LYS A 8 -14.04 5.36 2.73
N PHE A 9 -12.79 5.56 3.18
CA PHE A 9 -11.73 4.58 3.00
C PHE A 9 -12.10 3.27 3.70
N LYS A 10 -12.66 3.36 4.90
CA LYS A 10 -13.17 2.18 5.62
C LYS A 10 -14.27 1.47 4.83
N ARG A 11 -15.24 2.21 4.27
CA ARG A 11 -16.33 1.61 3.47
C ARG A 11 -15.81 0.88 2.24
N VAL A 12 -14.80 1.44 1.58
CA VAL A 12 -14.16 0.83 0.43
C VAL A 12 -13.41 -0.44 0.83
N LEU A 13 -12.65 -0.40 1.92
CA LEU A 13 -11.92 -1.54 2.44
C LEU A 13 -12.85 -2.68 2.90
N ASP A 14 -13.95 -2.35 3.59
CA ASP A 14 -14.96 -3.32 4.03
C ASP A 14 -15.67 -4.00 2.84
N GLY A 15 -15.72 -3.33 1.68
CA GLY A 15 -16.25 -3.89 0.43
C GLY A 15 -15.34 -4.90 -0.25
N ILE A 16 -14.08 -5.02 0.17
CA ILE A 16 -13.14 -5.99 -0.37
C ILE A 16 -13.31 -7.31 0.40
N PRO A 17 -13.74 -8.41 -0.26
CA PRO A 17 -14.05 -9.67 0.40
C PRO A 17 -12.78 -10.38 0.91
N ASP A 18 -11.69 -10.31 0.15
CA ASP A 18 -10.42 -10.93 0.53
C ASP A 18 -9.66 -10.06 1.54
N GLU A 19 -9.23 -10.67 2.64
CA GLU A 19 -8.49 -9.99 3.72
C GLU A 19 -7.07 -9.58 3.26
N GLY A 20 -6.43 -10.35 2.39
CA GLY A 20 -5.12 -10.05 1.83
C GLY A 20 -5.18 -8.80 0.96
N ASP A 21 -6.14 -8.76 0.03
CA ASP A 21 -6.39 -7.61 -0.85
C ASP A 21 -6.80 -6.37 -0.05
N ARG A 22 -7.63 -6.53 0.99
CA ARG A 22 -8.00 -5.44 1.90
C ARG A 22 -6.79 -4.83 2.59
N LYS A 23 -5.90 -5.66 3.14
CA LYS A 23 -4.65 -5.17 3.79
C LYS A 23 -3.72 -4.52 2.78
N THR A 24 -3.63 -5.07 1.58
CA THR A 24 -2.80 -4.54 0.49
C THR A 24 -3.31 -3.16 0.06
N MET A 25 -4.63 -3.00 -0.14
CA MET A 25 -5.26 -1.71 -0.43
C MET A 25 -5.06 -0.70 0.70
N ALA A 26 -5.22 -1.12 1.96
CA ALA A 26 -5.04 -0.24 3.11
C ALA A 26 -3.61 0.30 3.20
N LEU A 27 -2.60 -0.56 2.99
CA LEU A 27 -1.20 -0.15 2.96
C LEU A 27 -0.91 0.78 1.78
N ALA A 28 -1.44 0.49 0.60
CA ALA A 28 -1.26 1.32 -0.59
C ALA A 28 -1.86 2.72 -0.43
N ILE A 29 -3.03 2.86 0.19
CA ILE A 29 -3.64 4.18 0.49
C ILE A 29 -2.71 5.01 1.37
N ILE A 30 -2.10 4.39 2.39
CA ILE A 30 -1.16 5.05 3.30
C ILE A 30 0.11 5.43 2.54
N GLU A 31 0.69 4.51 1.78
CA GLU A 31 1.93 4.72 1.03
C GLU A 31 1.76 5.81 -0.03
N TYR A 32 0.71 5.74 -0.85
CA TYR A 32 0.37 6.78 -1.83
C TYR A 32 0.11 8.13 -1.16
N GLY A 33 -0.61 8.15 -0.04
CA GLY A 33 -0.84 9.38 0.73
C GLY A 33 0.43 10.03 1.29
N LEU A 34 1.47 9.24 1.57
CA LEU A 34 2.75 9.72 2.11
C LEU A 34 3.75 10.08 1.01
N THR A 35 3.94 9.21 0.03
CA THR A 35 5.01 9.30 -0.98
C THR A 35 4.49 9.69 -2.37
N GLY A 36 3.23 9.38 -2.66
CA GLY A 36 2.66 9.49 -4.01
C GLY A 36 3.06 8.39 -4.97
N ALA A 37 3.68 7.31 -4.47
CA ALA A 37 4.05 6.17 -5.29
C ALA A 37 2.78 5.40 -5.70
N ASP A 38 2.51 5.33 -7.01
CA ASP A 38 1.36 4.60 -7.55
C ASP A 38 1.49 3.10 -7.23
N PRO A 39 0.49 2.49 -6.56
CA PRO A 39 0.55 1.09 -6.15
C PRO A 39 0.49 0.09 -7.32
N GLY A 40 0.17 0.51 -8.55
CA GLY A 40 0.24 -0.35 -9.73
C GLY A 40 -0.71 -1.55 -9.68
N PHE A 41 -1.90 -1.37 -9.13
CA PHE A 41 -2.88 -2.44 -8.97
C PHE A 41 -3.41 -2.99 -10.30
N CYS A 42 -3.75 -4.28 -10.28
CA CYS A 42 -4.56 -4.93 -11.31
C CYS A 42 -6.05 -4.70 -11.04
N TYR A 43 -6.90 -4.91 -12.04
CA TYR A 43 -8.35 -5.01 -11.81
C TYR A 43 -8.66 -6.19 -10.86
N PRO A 44 -9.59 -6.07 -9.89
CA PRO A 44 -10.49 -4.94 -9.63
C PRO A 44 -9.92 -3.86 -8.69
N LEU A 45 -8.80 -4.12 -8.03
CA LEU A 45 -8.21 -3.21 -7.03
C LEU A 45 -7.83 -1.85 -7.63
N SER A 46 -7.41 -1.80 -8.90
CA SER A 46 -7.15 -0.54 -9.61
C SER A 46 -8.38 0.36 -9.70
N ALA A 47 -9.53 -0.21 -10.07
CA ALA A 47 -10.79 0.54 -10.17
C ALA A 47 -11.25 1.04 -8.79
N ILE A 48 -11.08 0.22 -7.77
CA ILE A 48 -11.38 0.57 -6.38
C ILE A 48 -10.46 1.71 -5.90
N PHE A 49 -9.16 1.63 -6.22
CA PHE A 49 -8.18 2.64 -5.84
C PHE A 49 -8.43 3.95 -6.56
N GLU A 50 -8.77 3.93 -7.86
CA GLU A 50 -9.08 5.13 -8.64
C GLU A 50 -10.24 5.93 -8.02
N ALA A 51 -11.24 5.26 -7.44
CA ALA A 51 -12.36 5.89 -6.73
C ALA A 51 -11.95 6.61 -5.43
N VAL A 52 -10.77 6.32 -4.89
CA VAL A 52 -10.23 6.87 -3.64
C VAL A 52 -9.04 7.82 -3.90
N ARG A 53 -8.40 7.66 -5.06
CA ARG A 53 -7.20 8.40 -5.50
C ARG A 53 -7.42 9.91 -5.45
N GLU A 54 -8.54 10.39 -5.99
CA GLU A 54 -8.84 11.81 -6.07
C GLU A 54 -8.84 12.49 -4.69
N ASP A 55 -9.39 11.86 -3.65
CA ASP A 55 -9.43 12.45 -2.31
C ASP A 55 -8.08 12.40 -1.61
N ILE A 56 -7.29 11.36 -1.89
CA ILE A 56 -5.92 11.30 -1.42
C ILE A 56 -5.17 12.46 -2.04
N ASP A 57 -5.21 12.62 -3.37
CA ASP A 57 -4.54 13.70 -4.09
C ASP A 57 -5.00 15.09 -3.63
N ASN A 58 -6.30 15.30 -3.45
CA ASN A 58 -6.83 16.51 -2.84
C ASN A 58 -6.25 16.76 -1.43
N SER A 59 -6.12 15.72 -0.61
CA SER A 59 -5.45 15.82 0.69
C SER A 59 -3.95 16.08 0.54
N ARG A 60 -3.28 15.64 -0.54
CA ARG A 60 -1.85 15.91 -0.78
C ARG A 60 -1.65 17.36 -1.22
N ASP A 61 -2.44 17.82 -2.18
CA ASP A 61 -2.41 19.18 -2.71
C ASP A 61 -2.78 20.21 -1.65
N ALA A 62 -3.76 19.89 -0.79
CA ALA A 62 -4.09 20.72 0.36
C ALA A 62 -2.90 20.87 1.32
N ARG A 63 -2.00 19.88 1.44
CA ARG A 63 -0.80 20.00 2.29
C ARG A 63 0.28 20.86 1.64
N GLU A 64 0.43 20.77 0.33
CA GLU A 64 1.41 21.58 -0.40
C GLU A 64 0.99 23.05 -0.48
N ASN A 65 -0.32 23.28 -0.69
CA ASN A 65 -0.86 24.61 -0.96
C ASN A 65 -1.38 25.33 0.29
N ASN A 66 -1.80 24.63 1.35
CA ASN A 66 -2.18 25.29 2.61
C ASN A 66 -0.95 25.57 3.49
N LYS A 67 -0.30 26.70 3.21
CA LYS A 67 0.48 27.43 4.22
C LYS A 67 -0.48 27.88 5.32
N GLY A 68 -0.62 27.03 6.34
CA GLY A 68 -1.53 27.22 7.46
C GLY A 68 -1.55 28.66 7.97
N GLY A 69 -2.74 29.22 8.04
CA GLY A 69 -3.00 30.52 8.62
C GLY A 69 -4.49 30.67 8.85
N ARG A 70 -4.87 31.11 10.06
CA ARG A 70 -6.20 31.64 10.32
C ARG A 70 -6.49 32.68 9.22
N PRO A 71 -7.62 32.62 8.50
CA PRO A 71 -7.99 33.70 7.59
C PRO A 71 -7.91 34.99 8.42
N ARG A 72 -7.02 35.91 8.03
CA ARG A 72 -6.90 37.20 8.71
C ARG A 72 -8.26 37.85 8.57
N GLY A 73 -9.04 37.81 9.66
CA GLY A 73 -10.37 38.39 9.72
C GLY A 73 -10.30 39.76 9.06
N SER A 74 -11.16 39.96 8.06
CA SER A 74 -11.32 41.26 7.43
C SER A 74 -11.60 42.24 8.57
N LYS A 75 -10.60 43.07 8.88
CA LYS A 75 -10.77 44.20 9.79
C LYS A 75 -11.73 45.14 9.08
N THR A 76 -13.02 44.93 9.31
CA THR A 76 -14.04 45.96 9.11
C THR A 76 -13.57 47.12 9.97
N LYS A 77 -13.13 48.18 9.29
CA LYS A 77 -12.64 49.43 9.84
C LYS A 77 -13.76 50.08 10.65
N ARG A 78 -13.86 49.75 11.93
CA ARG A 78 -14.62 50.54 12.90
C ARG A 78 -13.82 51.82 13.16
N LYS A 79 -14.31 52.94 12.62
CA LYS A 79 -13.90 54.29 13.00
C LYS A 79 -14.85 54.76 14.12
N ALA A 80 -14.30 55.05 15.28
CA ALA A 80 -14.90 55.72 16.44
C ALA A 80 -13.81 56.67 16.95
N THR A 81 -13.99 57.94 17.34
CA THR A 81 -15.13 58.79 17.80
C THR A 81 -14.56 60.23 17.86
N ALA A 82 -15.32 61.32 17.67
CA ALA A 82 -15.97 62.07 18.76
C ALA A 82 -16.91 63.20 18.22
N ALA A 83 -17.95 63.50 19.00
CA ALA A 83 -19.15 64.36 18.77
C ALA A 83 -18.92 65.87 19.13
N PRO A 84 -19.91 66.82 19.27
CA PRO A 84 -21.38 66.72 19.59
C PRO A 84 -22.31 67.76 18.87
N PRO A 85 -23.56 68.09 19.30
CA PRO A 85 -24.79 67.29 19.59
C PRO A 85 -26.10 67.85 18.91
N ALA A 86 -27.26 67.26 19.29
CA ALA A 86 -28.69 67.67 19.13
C ALA A 86 -29.45 66.99 17.96
N ASP A 87 -30.69 66.49 18.05
CA ASP A 87 -31.72 66.35 19.09
C ASP A 87 -32.79 65.33 18.60
N ALA A 88 -33.53 64.75 19.55
CA ALA A 88 -34.84 64.06 19.48
C ALA A 88 -35.07 62.76 18.67
N GLY A 89 -35.65 61.76 19.35
CA GLY A 89 -36.54 60.76 18.73
C GLY A 89 -36.46 59.34 19.30
N GLU A 90 -37.35 59.03 20.23
CA GLU A 90 -37.46 57.83 21.08
C GLU A 90 -38.15 56.61 20.41
N VAL A 91 -38.07 55.47 21.11
CA VAL A 91 -38.96 54.27 21.18
C VAL A 91 -38.64 52.94 20.42
N SER A 92 -38.31 51.93 21.25
CA SER A 92 -38.89 50.56 21.37
C SER A 92 -38.84 49.57 20.19
N ALA A 93 -38.85 48.24 20.33
CA ALA A 93 -38.64 47.22 21.36
C ALA A 93 -38.88 45.86 20.64
N ALA A 94 -38.25 44.76 21.10
CA ALA A 94 -38.52 43.35 20.73
C ALA A 94 -38.30 43.00 19.24
N GLY A 95 -37.90 41.80 18.82
CA GLY A 95 -37.89 40.48 19.41
C GLY A 95 -38.13 39.49 18.26
N GLU A 96 -37.63 38.27 18.45
CA GLU A 96 -37.94 37.05 17.70
C GLU A 96 -37.15 36.63 16.45
N ASN A 97 -36.82 35.34 16.54
CA ASN A 97 -36.20 34.44 15.60
C ASN A 97 -37.20 33.98 14.53
N GLY A 98 -36.66 33.50 13.41
CA GLY A 98 -37.27 32.37 12.69
C GLY A 98 -37.21 32.46 11.17
N GLY A 99 -36.78 31.36 10.54
CA GLY A 99 -37.44 30.87 9.33
C GLY A 99 -36.77 31.15 7.97
N SER A 100 -36.06 30.14 7.49
CA SER A 100 -36.18 29.50 6.17
C SER A 100 -36.33 30.28 4.86
N GLU A 101 -35.49 29.83 3.92
CA GLU A 101 -35.77 29.47 2.52
C GLU A 101 -35.80 30.51 1.39
N ASN A 102 -34.95 30.17 0.41
CA ASN A 102 -35.13 30.20 -1.04
C ASN A 102 -35.35 31.53 -1.75
N GLN A 103 -34.42 31.86 -2.66
CA GLN A 103 -34.75 32.29 -4.03
C GLN A 103 -33.51 32.33 -4.96
N LYS A 104 -33.56 31.49 -6.01
CA LYS A 104 -32.98 31.66 -7.36
C LYS A 104 -33.62 32.92 -8.01
N PRO A 105 -33.08 33.69 -9.00
CA PRO A 105 -32.48 33.28 -10.30
C PRO A 105 -31.41 34.31 -10.84
N PRO A 106 -31.11 34.49 -12.16
CA PRO A 106 -31.40 33.73 -13.38
C PRO A 106 -30.18 33.45 -14.30
N PHE A 107 -30.48 32.58 -15.27
CA PHE A 107 -29.73 32.19 -16.45
C PHE A 107 -29.77 33.27 -17.53
N SER A 108 -28.73 33.41 -18.35
CA SER A 108 -28.81 34.10 -19.65
C SER A 108 -27.82 33.46 -20.64
N GLU A 109 -28.37 32.92 -21.72
CA GLU A 109 -27.68 32.35 -22.88
C GLU A 109 -27.03 33.43 -23.75
N GLY A 110 -25.94 33.05 -24.44
CA GLY A 110 -25.35 33.84 -25.52
C GLY A 110 -24.12 33.18 -26.15
N GLY A 111 -24.35 32.30 -27.13
CA GLY A 111 -23.59 32.13 -28.39
C GLY A 111 -22.07 31.81 -28.37
N THR A 112 -21.74 30.61 -28.84
CA THR A 112 -20.41 30.09 -29.25
C THR A 112 -19.71 30.98 -30.30
N PRO A 113 -18.36 30.95 -30.39
CA PRO A 113 -17.73 30.03 -31.36
C PRO A 113 -16.45 29.33 -30.86
N VAL A 114 -16.20 28.16 -31.46
CA VAL A 114 -15.02 27.30 -31.32
C VAL A 114 -13.77 28.03 -31.82
N SER A 115 -12.65 27.91 -31.11
CA SER A 115 -11.33 27.89 -31.77
C SER A 115 -10.27 27.24 -30.88
N GLU A 116 -9.59 26.26 -31.49
CA GLU A 116 -8.33 25.63 -31.10
C GLU A 116 -7.30 26.59 -30.49
N ASN A 117 -6.61 26.13 -29.45
CA ASN A 117 -5.15 26.18 -29.46
C ASN A 117 -4.56 25.10 -28.55
N GLY A 118 -3.67 24.30 -29.14
CA GLY A 118 -3.11 23.08 -28.57
C GLY A 118 -2.15 23.29 -27.41
N ASN A 119 -2.19 22.35 -26.48
CA ASN A 119 -1.20 22.18 -25.41
C ASN A 119 -0.28 21.01 -25.80
N PRO A 120 1.05 21.18 -25.90
CA PRO A 120 1.94 20.06 -26.18
C PRO A 120 2.15 19.24 -24.91
N SER A 121 1.44 18.12 -24.85
CA SER A 121 1.72 17.01 -23.94
C SER A 121 3.13 16.47 -24.20
N GLN A 122 3.99 16.48 -23.17
CA GLN A 122 5.12 15.57 -23.06
C GLN A 122 5.00 14.77 -21.76
N SER A 123 4.06 13.84 -21.74
CA SER A 123 4.05 12.75 -20.78
C SER A 123 4.96 11.62 -21.29
N LYS A 124 5.97 11.29 -20.48
CA LYS A 124 6.89 10.17 -20.69
C LYS A 124 6.10 8.84 -20.75
N PRO A 125 6.51 7.86 -21.57
CA PRO A 125 5.81 6.58 -21.68
C PRO A 125 6.08 5.74 -20.42
N GLY A 126 5.13 5.74 -19.49
CA GLY A 126 5.03 4.71 -18.47
C GLY A 126 4.60 3.42 -19.16
N GLN A 127 5.47 2.41 -19.10
CA GLN A 127 5.24 1.10 -19.70
C GLN A 127 3.96 0.49 -19.12
N THR A 128 2.98 0.26 -19.98
CA THR A 128 1.77 -0.50 -19.66
C THR A 128 2.19 -1.94 -19.35
N ILE A 129 2.10 -2.34 -18.09
CA ILE A 129 2.19 -3.76 -17.73
C ILE A 129 0.94 -4.44 -18.33
N PRO A 130 1.09 -5.43 -19.22
CA PRO A 130 -0.07 -6.13 -19.77
C PRO A 130 -0.69 -6.98 -18.66
N CYS A 131 -1.89 -6.59 -18.22
CA CYS A 131 -2.76 -7.44 -17.40
C CYS A 131 -3.29 -8.57 -18.31
N GLN A 132 -2.66 -9.74 -18.25
CA GLN A 132 -3.13 -10.93 -18.95
C GLN A 132 -4.16 -11.63 -18.05
N ASP A 133 -5.44 -11.49 -18.39
CA ASP A 133 -6.48 -12.46 -18.06
C ASP A 133 -6.16 -13.77 -18.81
N ASN A 134 -5.47 -14.68 -18.14
CA ASN A 134 -5.46 -16.10 -18.47
C ASN A 134 -6.00 -16.84 -17.24
N PRO A 135 -6.78 -17.93 -17.40
CA PRO A 135 -7.05 -18.82 -16.28
C PRO A 135 -5.69 -19.30 -15.77
N LEU A 136 -5.32 -18.84 -14.57
CA LEU A 136 -4.00 -19.01 -13.97
C LEU A 136 -3.47 -20.44 -14.20
N PRO A 137 -2.52 -20.68 -15.14
CA PRO A 137 -1.53 -21.71 -14.85
C PRO A 137 -0.84 -21.26 -13.55
N PRO A 138 -0.47 -22.15 -12.62
CA PRO A 138 0.12 -21.74 -11.35
C PRO A 138 1.29 -20.80 -11.64
N SER A 139 1.06 -19.50 -11.43
CA SER A 139 2.09 -18.48 -11.52
C SER A 139 3.23 -19.00 -10.69
N GLU A 140 4.40 -19.17 -11.29
CA GLU A 140 5.60 -19.58 -10.57
C GLU A 140 5.68 -18.75 -9.29
N GLY A 141 5.50 -19.46 -8.17
CA GLY A 141 5.11 -18.83 -6.91
C GLY A 141 6.18 -17.83 -6.48
N SER A 142 5.80 -16.87 -5.64
CA SER A 142 6.79 -16.06 -4.94
C SER A 142 7.92 -16.94 -4.39
N PHE A 143 9.16 -16.44 -4.32
CA PHE A 143 10.32 -17.24 -3.89
C PHE A 143 10.05 -18.06 -2.62
N ALA A 144 9.33 -17.48 -1.65
CA ALA A 144 8.92 -18.17 -0.44
C ALA A 144 8.01 -19.40 -0.68
N VAL A 145 7.09 -19.33 -1.63
CA VAL A 145 6.21 -20.44 -2.05
C VAL A 145 7.01 -21.53 -2.76
N MET A 146 7.96 -21.14 -3.61
CA MET A 146 8.86 -22.09 -4.28
C MET A 146 9.74 -22.84 -3.28
N CYS A 147 10.31 -22.14 -2.29
CA CYS A 147 11.07 -22.75 -1.20
C CYS A 147 10.19 -23.67 -0.32
N LEU A 148 8.93 -23.31 -0.07
CA LEU A 148 7.98 -24.17 0.64
C LEU A 148 7.68 -25.44 -0.17
N GLY A 149 7.49 -25.30 -1.48
CA GLY A 149 7.33 -26.42 -2.41
C GLY A 149 8.54 -27.36 -2.38
N ALA A 150 9.76 -26.81 -2.47
CA ALA A 150 10.99 -27.59 -2.37
C ALA A 150 11.09 -28.36 -1.04
N LEU A 151 10.71 -27.74 0.08
CA LEU A 151 10.66 -28.42 1.38
C LEU A 151 9.64 -29.55 1.40
N ASN A 152 8.46 -29.32 0.84
CA ASN A 152 7.38 -30.30 0.74
C ASN A 152 7.80 -31.52 -0.09
N GLU A 153 8.45 -31.30 -1.23
CA GLU A 153 8.99 -32.35 -2.09
C GLU A 153 10.08 -33.16 -1.38
N GLU A 154 11.05 -32.52 -0.73
CA GLU A 154 12.17 -33.20 -0.05
C GLU A 154 11.77 -34.01 1.18
N LEU A 155 10.71 -33.56 1.88
CA LEU A 155 10.23 -34.19 3.11
C LEU A 155 8.99 -35.07 2.89
N GLY A 156 8.41 -35.08 1.69
CA GLY A 156 7.14 -35.74 1.39
C GLY A 156 5.98 -35.18 2.22
N ARG A 157 5.95 -33.85 2.40
CA ARG A 157 4.94 -33.13 3.20
C ARG A 157 4.11 -32.21 2.32
N ASP A 158 3.01 -31.72 2.87
CA ASP A 158 2.01 -30.90 2.19
C ASP A 158 1.72 -29.61 2.98
N TYR A 159 2.76 -28.90 3.41
CA TYR A 159 2.58 -27.63 4.08
C TYR A 159 2.01 -26.60 3.10
N THR A 160 0.83 -26.06 3.44
CA THR A 160 0.16 -25.00 2.67
C THR A 160 0.41 -23.61 3.22
N HIS A 161 0.69 -23.51 4.53
CA HIS A 161 0.84 -22.25 5.24
C HIS A 161 2.28 -22.04 5.72
N LEU A 162 2.87 -20.92 5.30
CA LEU A 162 4.18 -20.47 5.78
C LEU A 162 3.99 -19.33 6.80
N PRO A 163 4.53 -19.46 8.02
CA PRO A 163 4.47 -18.37 8.99
C PRO A 163 5.06 -17.07 8.44
N ALA A 164 4.41 -15.94 8.76
CA ALA A 164 4.84 -14.61 8.33
C ALA A 164 6.32 -14.27 8.60
N PRO A 165 6.95 -14.63 9.75
CA PRO A 165 8.37 -14.39 9.95
C PRO A 165 9.23 -15.18 8.94
N CYS A 166 8.94 -16.46 8.74
CA CYS A 166 9.64 -17.31 7.77
C CYS A 166 9.50 -16.81 6.33
N ALA A 167 8.29 -16.42 5.94
CA ALA A 167 8.03 -15.84 4.62
C ALA A 167 8.85 -14.55 4.38
N ARG A 168 9.03 -13.74 5.42
CA ARG A 168 9.84 -12.52 5.37
C ARG A 168 11.32 -12.83 5.23
N THR A 169 11.83 -13.81 5.99
CA THR A 169 13.22 -14.28 5.87
C THR A 169 13.52 -14.73 4.44
N LEU A 170 12.66 -15.58 3.86
CA LEU A 170 12.82 -16.04 2.48
C LEU A 170 12.76 -14.87 1.48
N ARG A 171 11.84 -13.92 1.67
CA ARG A 171 11.77 -12.72 0.81
C ARG A 171 13.04 -11.87 0.89
N GLN A 172 13.69 -11.78 2.05
CA GLN A 172 14.96 -11.07 2.20
C GLN A 172 16.15 -11.83 1.62
N ALA A 173 16.09 -13.16 1.62
CA ALA A 173 17.07 -14.04 0.99
C ALA A 173 16.93 -14.08 -0.55
N GLN A 174 15.79 -13.66 -1.08
CA GLN A 174 15.54 -13.60 -2.52
C GLN A 174 16.61 -12.74 -3.20
N GLY A 175 17.37 -13.35 -4.12
CA GLY A 175 18.48 -12.72 -4.84
C GLY A 175 19.86 -12.98 -4.24
N ARG A 176 19.95 -13.42 -2.97
CA ARG A 176 21.21 -13.96 -2.39
C ARG A 176 21.30 -15.47 -2.53
N HIS A 177 20.15 -16.14 -2.44
CA HIS A 177 20.04 -17.59 -2.52
C HIS A 177 19.08 -18.03 -3.60
N THR A 178 19.41 -19.16 -4.23
CA THR A 178 18.54 -19.82 -5.22
C THR A 178 17.61 -20.83 -4.54
N VAL A 179 16.50 -21.18 -5.21
CA VAL A 179 15.57 -22.20 -4.70
C VAL A 179 16.27 -23.56 -4.56
N GLU A 180 17.20 -23.88 -5.46
CA GLU A 180 17.98 -25.13 -5.42
C GLU A 180 18.99 -25.17 -4.27
N GLU A 181 19.59 -24.04 -3.89
CA GLU A 181 20.40 -23.95 -2.67
C GLU A 181 19.55 -24.20 -1.42
N VAL A 182 18.35 -23.61 -1.37
CA VAL A 182 17.43 -23.84 -0.25
C VAL A 182 16.96 -25.30 -0.23
N ARG A 183 16.65 -25.91 -1.38
CA ARG A 183 16.33 -27.34 -1.48
C ARG A 183 17.47 -28.20 -0.94
N ALA A 184 18.71 -27.89 -1.31
CA ALA A 184 19.88 -28.62 -0.84
C ALA A 184 20.09 -28.47 0.68
N MET A 185 19.83 -27.29 1.23
CA MET A 185 19.85 -27.09 2.69
C MET A 185 18.80 -27.95 3.39
N VAL A 186 17.60 -28.08 2.83
CA VAL A 186 16.56 -28.98 3.38
C VAL A 186 17.00 -30.44 3.30
N ALA A 187 17.55 -30.88 2.17
CA ALA A 187 18.07 -32.25 2.00
C ALA A 187 19.20 -32.55 2.99
N TYR A 188 20.17 -31.64 3.12
CA TYR A 188 21.25 -31.74 4.10
C TYR A 188 20.71 -31.88 5.52
N LYS A 189 19.77 -31.03 5.94
CA LYS A 189 19.17 -31.12 7.28
C LYS A 189 18.31 -32.37 7.50
N ARG A 190 17.62 -32.85 6.47
CA ARG A 190 16.90 -34.12 6.51
C ARG A 190 17.85 -35.27 6.81
N ASP A 191 19.01 -35.29 6.16
CA ASP A 191 19.98 -36.38 6.28
C ASP A 191 20.80 -36.26 7.58
N GLU A 192 21.20 -35.05 7.98
CA GLU A 192 21.87 -34.78 9.27
C GLU A 192 21.00 -35.18 10.46
N TRP A 193 19.70 -34.85 10.43
CA TRP A 193 18.80 -35.13 11.56
C TRP A 193 18.15 -36.50 11.48
N ARG A 194 18.43 -37.28 10.43
CA ARG A 194 17.91 -38.63 10.27
C ARG A 194 18.30 -39.51 11.46
N GLY A 195 17.30 -40.13 12.09
CA GLY A 195 17.53 -41.00 13.26
C GLY A 195 17.76 -40.26 14.59
N THR A 196 17.75 -38.92 14.58
CA THR A 196 17.84 -38.11 15.80
C THR A 196 16.45 -37.64 16.26
N GLN A 197 16.35 -37.14 17.50
CA GLN A 197 15.13 -36.49 17.99
C GLN A 197 14.73 -35.24 17.19
N PHE A 198 15.69 -34.60 16.50
CA PHE A 198 15.48 -33.38 15.72
C PHE A 198 14.79 -33.63 14.38
N ALA A 199 14.66 -34.88 13.92
CA ALA A 199 13.91 -35.22 12.72
C ALA A 199 12.46 -34.70 12.77
N LYS A 200 11.86 -34.66 13.96
CA LYS A 200 10.50 -34.12 14.17
C LYS A 200 10.43 -32.59 14.00
N ALA A 201 11.56 -31.90 14.13
CA ALA A 201 11.67 -30.46 13.99
C ALA A 201 11.94 -30.03 12.52
N LEU A 202 11.89 -30.94 11.55
CA LEU A 202 11.92 -30.60 10.11
C LEU A 202 10.58 -29.97 9.69
N THR A 203 10.38 -28.71 10.10
CA THR A 203 9.20 -27.91 9.80
C THR A 203 9.62 -26.58 9.17
N PRO A 204 8.72 -25.90 8.45
CA PRO A 204 9.00 -24.58 7.89
C PRO A 204 9.44 -23.56 8.96
N ASN A 205 8.90 -23.66 10.18
CA ASN A 205 9.24 -22.75 11.26
C ASN A 205 10.69 -22.90 11.72
N THR A 206 11.20 -24.14 11.76
CA THR A 206 12.57 -24.41 12.20
C THR A 206 13.58 -24.09 11.09
N LEU A 207 13.31 -24.58 9.87
CA LEU A 207 14.25 -24.47 8.76
C LEU A 207 14.32 -23.05 8.19
N PHE A 208 13.20 -22.32 8.21
CA PHE A 208 13.12 -20.95 7.71
C PHE A 208 12.98 -19.92 8.84
N SER A 209 13.38 -20.27 10.07
CA SER A 209 13.44 -19.32 11.17
C SER A 209 14.45 -18.21 10.85
N PRO A 210 14.15 -16.93 11.13
CA PRO A 210 15.12 -15.84 10.99
C PRO A 210 16.41 -16.07 11.78
N ASP A 211 16.38 -16.83 12.87
CA ASP A 211 17.53 -17.02 13.77
C ASP A 211 18.56 -18.03 13.24
N HIS A 212 18.11 -19.01 12.44
CA HIS A 212 18.93 -20.17 12.06
C HIS A 212 19.04 -20.39 10.55
N PHE A 213 18.21 -19.72 9.74
CA PHE A 213 18.18 -19.92 8.29
C PHE A 213 19.57 -19.73 7.64
N GLU A 214 20.21 -18.60 7.88
CA GLU A 214 21.55 -18.28 7.34
C GLU A 214 22.60 -19.29 7.82
N GLN A 215 22.51 -19.71 9.08
CA GLN A 215 23.41 -20.71 9.64
C GLN A 215 23.27 -22.07 8.92
N TYR A 216 22.05 -22.51 8.65
CA TYR A 216 21.80 -23.76 7.94
C TYR A 216 22.22 -23.69 6.47
N MET A 217 22.02 -22.54 5.81
CA MET A 217 22.51 -22.31 4.46
C MET A 217 24.03 -22.40 4.38
N ALA A 218 24.75 -21.77 5.31
CA ALA A 218 26.21 -21.83 5.38
C ALA A 218 26.73 -23.26 5.64
N GLN A 219 26.08 -24.01 6.53
CA GLN A 219 26.44 -25.41 6.80
C GLN A 219 26.25 -26.31 5.57
N ALA A 220 25.12 -26.15 4.88
CA ALA A 220 24.84 -26.91 3.66
C ALA A 220 25.82 -26.58 2.52
N ALA A 221 26.19 -25.30 2.37
CA ALA A 221 27.19 -24.87 1.41
C ALA A 221 28.57 -25.48 1.72
N GLY A 222 29.02 -25.41 2.98
CA GLY A 222 30.29 -26.00 3.41
C GLY A 222 30.36 -27.52 3.17
N HIS A 223 29.27 -28.25 3.45
CA HIS A 223 29.20 -29.69 3.18
C HIS A 223 29.34 -30.01 1.68
N ARG A 224 28.65 -29.27 0.81
CA ARG A 224 28.73 -29.46 -0.65
C ARG A 224 30.15 -29.19 -1.18
N GLU A 225 30.81 -28.16 -0.67
CA GLU A 225 32.19 -27.85 -1.03
C GLU A 225 33.15 -28.96 -0.57
N GLU A 226 32.94 -29.52 0.62
CA GLU A 226 33.69 -30.67 1.12
C GLU A 226 33.46 -31.92 0.26
N GLU A 227 32.22 -32.26 -0.06
CA GLU A 227 31.89 -33.39 -0.96
C GLU A 227 32.55 -33.22 -2.33
N SER A 228 32.50 -32.01 -2.90
CA SER A 228 33.14 -31.71 -4.18
C SER A 228 34.66 -31.86 -4.11
N ARG A 229 35.27 -31.48 -2.98
CA ARG A 229 36.71 -31.62 -2.74
C ARG A 229 37.10 -33.09 -2.61
N TYR A 230 36.34 -33.90 -1.88
CA TYR A 230 36.60 -35.33 -1.75
C TYR A 230 36.40 -36.07 -3.07
N ALA A 231 35.39 -35.72 -3.87
CA ALA A 231 35.16 -36.29 -5.19
C ALA A 231 36.28 -36.01 -6.20
N ALA A 232 37.09 -34.96 -5.98
CA ALA A 232 38.24 -34.65 -6.83
C ALA A 232 39.50 -35.50 -6.52
N TYR A 233 39.48 -36.28 -5.43
CA TYR A 233 40.56 -37.20 -5.05
C TYR A 233 40.30 -38.66 -5.46
N ASP A 234 39.15 -38.96 -6.06
CA ASP A 234 38.76 -40.26 -6.62
C ASP A 234 39.01 -40.29 -8.14
#